data_AF-A0A6M3KGF4-F1
#
_entry.id   AF-A0A6M3KGF4-F1
#
_cell.length_a   1.000
_cell.length_b   1.000
_cell.length_c   1.000
_cell.angle_alpha   90.00
_cell.angle_beta   90.00
_cell.angle_gamma   90.00
#
_symmetry.space_group_name_H-M   'P 1'
#
loop_
_entity.id
_entity.type
_entity.pdbx_description
1 polymer ?
#
loop_
_entity_poly.entity_id
_entity_poly.type
_entity_poly.pdbx_seq_one_letter_code
_entity_poly.pdbx_strand_id
1 'polypeptide(L)'
;MYLAGTNRIIDTGDTYFAEISKDNIAGSKVAIKFLQRDTILNLPVYDGKPLKARINFARWVVGCPNCGNAEYAFEDKLFLCSQCKNSDIQGRVRKVKMPNNRKQIEDALKNRFIKNRHWFPEETITDLEDENKKHGVK
;
A
#
# COMPACT_ATOMS: atom_id res chain seq x y z
N MET A 1 -22.88 -31.00 -6.03
CA MET A 1 -21.56 -30.87 -5.39
C MET A 1 -20.72 -29.91 -6.24
N TYR A 2 -20.75 -28.61 -5.90
CA TYR A 2 -19.73 -27.62 -6.25
C TYR A 2 -19.69 -26.63 -5.08
N LEU A 3 -18.46 -26.29 -4.71
CA LEU A 3 -18.04 -25.85 -3.37
C LEU A 3 -18.51 -24.43 -3.03
N ALA A 4 -18.72 -24.20 -1.73
CA ALA A 4 -19.04 -22.93 -1.12
C ALA A 4 -18.15 -21.79 -1.66
N GLY A 5 -18.74 -20.89 -2.44
CA GLY A 5 -18.12 -19.64 -2.84
C GLY A 5 -18.03 -18.74 -1.63
N THR A 6 -16.89 -18.78 -0.92
CA THR A 6 -16.58 -17.80 0.12
C THR A 6 -16.65 -16.41 -0.53
N ASN A 7 -17.55 -15.55 -0.04
CA ASN A 7 -17.55 -14.12 -0.31
C ASN A 7 -16.20 -13.54 0.13
N ARG A 8 -15.16 -13.66 -0.71
CA ARG A 8 -13.86 -13.06 -0.46
C ARG A 8 -14.03 -11.56 -0.57
N ILE A 9 -14.11 -10.92 0.58
CA ILE A 9 -13.97 -9.48 0.74
C ILE A 9 -12.64 -9.09 0.09
N ILE A 10 -12.71 -8.22 -0.91
CA ILE A 10 -11.56 -7.81 -1.74
C ILE A 10 -10.88 -6.65 -1.03
N ASP A 11 -9.69 -6.92 -0.50
CA ASP A 11 -8.78 -5.88 -0.05
C ASP A 11 -8.21 -5.14 -1.27
N THR A 12 -8.28 -3.81 -1.28
CA THR A 12 -7.64 -2.95 -2.29
C THR A 12 -6.10 -2.88 -2.14
N GLY A 13 -5.56 -3.72 -1.25
CA GLY A 13 -4.13 -4.06 -1.03
C GLY A 13 -3.99 -4.92 0.23
N ASP A 14 -3.00 -5.82 0.28
CA ASP A 14 -2.79 -6.80 1.35
C ASP A 14 -1.54 -6.52 2.21
N THR A 15 -0.88 -5.38 2.02
CA THR A 15 0.27 -4.95 2.81
C THR A 15 -0.18 -4.06 3.97
N TYR A 16 -0.23 -4.63 5.17
CA TYR A 16 -0.64 -3.91 6.38
C TYR A 16 0.57 -3.54 7.24
N PHE A 17 0.43 -2.43 7.94
CA PHE A 17 1.23 -2.18 9.14
C PHE A 17 0.89 -3.25 10.17
N ALA A 18 1.88 -3.91 10.76
CA ALA A 18 1.73 -5.17 11.51
C ALA A 18 0.67 -5.18 12.63
N GLU A 19 0.26 -4.01 13.13
CA GLU A 19 -0.66 -3.86 14.28
C GLU A 19 -2.12 -3.52 13.92
N ILE A 20 -2.46 -3.28 12.64
CA ILE A 20 -3.83 -2.84 12.28
C ILE A 20 -4.65 -4.01 11.75
N SER A 21 -5.71 -4.38 12.50
CA SER A 21 -6.72 -5.33 12.02
C SER A 21 -7.40 -4.80 10.74
N LYS A 22 -7.57 -5.71 9.77
CA LYS A 22 -8.31 -5.47 8.52
C LYS A 22 -9.74 -4.97 8.74
N ASP A 23 -10.33 -5.25 9.91
CA ASP A 23 -11.75 -5.03 10.19
C ASP A 23 -12.15 -3.55 10.33
N ASN A 24 -11.19 -2.67 10.68
CA ASN A 24 -11.45 -1.27 11.00
C ASN A 24 -10.87 -0.27 9.98
N ILE A 25 -10.40 -0.75 8.83
CA ILE A 25 -9.83 0.09 7.79
C ILE A 25 -10.92 0.49 6.79
N ALA A 26 -11.27 1.78 6.72
CA ALA A 26 -12.20 2.29 5.70
C ALA A 26 -11.67 2.02 4.27
N GLY A 27 -12.52 1.43 3.42
CA GLY A 27 -12.23 1.17 1.99
C GLY A 27 -11.93 -0.30 1.61
N SER A 28 -11.87 -1.22 2.58
CA SER A 28 -11.50 -2.64 2.37
C SER A 28 -12.62 -3.56 1.84
N LYS A 29 -13.82 -3.04 1.54
CA LYS A 29 -15.01 -3.88 1.26
C LYS A 29 -15.74 -3.58 -0.05
N VAL A 30 -15.12 -2.88 -1.00
CA VAL A 30 -15.74 -2.62 -2.31
C VAL A 30 -15.17 -3.57 -3.36
N ALA A 31 -16.02 -4.46 -3.86
CA ALA A 31 -15.67 -5.37 -4.94
C ALA A 31 -15.59 -4.63 -6.28
N ILE A 32 -14.40 -4.11 -6.60
CA ILE A 32 -14.11 -3.57 -7.93
C ILE A 32 -13.49 -4.70 -8.76
N LYS A 33 -14.25 -5.31 -9.66
CA LYS A 33 -13.86 -6.51 -10.44
C LYS A 33 -12.45 -6.41 -11.10
N PHE A 34 -12.05 -5.22 -11.54
CA PHE A 34 -10.77 -4.99 -12.20
C PHE A 34 -9.57 -4.78 -11.24
N LEU A 35 -9.81 -4.60 -9.94
CA LEU A 35 -8.78 -4.54 -8.91
C LEU A 35 -8.61 -5.87 -8.17
N GLN A 36 -9.24 -6.93 -8.68
CA GLN A 36 -8.98 -8.27 -8.17
C GLN A 36 -7.52 -8.63 -8.38
N ARG A 37 -6.87 -9.16 -7.34
CA ARG A 37 -5.48 -9.62 -7.37
C ARG A 37 -5.16 -10.45 -8.62
N ASP A 38 -5.99 -11.45 -8.91
CA ASP A 38 -5.83 -12.33 -10.08
C ASP A 38 -5.93 -11.55 -11.39
N THR A 39 -6.81 -10.55 -11.49
CA THR A 39 -6.87 -9.67 -12.66
C THR A 39 -5.57 -8.86 -12.80
N ILE A 40 -5.08 -8.27 -11.71
CA ILE A 40 -3.85 -7.45 -11.71
C ILE A 40 -2.63 -8.30 -12.10
N LEU A 41 -2.52 -9.52 -11.57
CA LEU A 41 -1.42 -10.44 -11.86
C LEU A 41 -1.35 -10.85 -13.34
N ASN A 42 -2.48 -10.85 -14.05
CA ASN A 42 -2.57 -11.25 -15.45
C ASN A 42 -2.45 -10.07 -16.43
N LEU A 43 -2.33 -8.83 -15.95
CA LEU A 43 -2.16 -7.66 -16.82
C LEU A 43 -0.71 -7.50 -17.29
N PRO A 44 -0.46 -6.95 -18.50
CA PRO A 44 0.89 -6.69 -18.96
C PRO A 44 1.59 -5.68 -18.06
N VAL A 45 2.85 -5.96 -17.73
CA VAL A 45 3.67 -5.11 -16.87
C VAL A 45 4.33 -4.01 -17.69
N TYR A 46 4.25 -2.78 -17.20
CA TYR A 46 5.00 -1.66 -17.76
C TYR A 46 6.47 -1.71 -17.32
N ASP A 47 7.38 -1.72 -18.30
CA ASP A 47 8.82 -1.76 -18.06
C ASP A 47 9.42 -0.37 -17.82
N GLY A 48 8.90 0.30 -16.79
CA GLY A 48 9.39 1.59 -16.34
C GLY A 48 9.93 1.55 -14.92
N LYS A 49 10.33 2.72 -14.41
CA LYS A 49 10.77 2.87 -13.02
C LYS A 49 9.66 2.41 -12.05
N PRO A 50 9.98 1.55 -11.06
CA PRO A 50 8.99 1.10 -10.09
C PRO A 50 8.53 2.27 -9.21
N LEU A 51 7.24 2.25 -8.85
CA LEU A 51 6.68 3.17 -7.86
C LEU A 51 7.20 2.80 -6.48
N LYS A 52 7.51 3.79 -5.64
CA LYS A 52 7.92 3.52 -4.26
C LYS A 52 6.69 3.52 -3.36
N ALA A 53 6.56 2.51 -2.50
CA ALA A 53 5.53 2.51 -1.46
C ALA A 53 5.91 3.44 -0.31
N ARG A 54 4.92 3.98 0.39
CA ARG A 54 5.08 4.87 1.54
C ARG A 54 4.06 4.52 2.63
N ILE A 55 4.24 5.03 3.85
CA ILE A 55 3.24 4.88 4.91
C ILE A 55 2.38 6.14 4.99
N ASN A 56 1.06 5.97 5.01
CA ASN A 56 0.08 7.04 5.19
C ASN A 56 -0.98 6.65 6.23
N PHE A 57 -1.01 7.35 7.37
CA PHE A 57 -1.90 6.99 8.48
C PHE A 57 -1.79 5.50 8.84
N ALA A 58 -0.55 5.02 9.02
CA ALA A 58 -0.25 3.62 9.34
C ALA A 58 -0.66 2.59 8.27
N ARG A 59 -0.69 2.99 6.99
CA ARG A 59 -1.03 2.10 5.87
C ARG A 59 0.05 2.17 4.81
N TRP A 60 0.52 1.02 4.32
CA TRP A 60 1.36 0.99 3.14
C TRP A 60 0.50 1.34 1.91
N VAL A 61 0.89 2.43 1.24
CA VAL A 61 0.18 2.94 0.06
C VAL A 61 1.14 3.23 -1.07
N VAL A 62 0.60 3.24 -2.28
CA VAL A 62 1.31 3.61 -3.51
C VAL A 62 0.52 4.72 -4.19
N GLY A 63 1.22 5.81 -4.56
CA GLY A 63 0.62 6.93 -5.28
C GLY A 63 0.61 6.70 -6.79
N CYS A 64 -0.51 7.00 -7.44
CA CYS A 64 -0.66 7.04 -8.88
C CYS A 64 0.04 8.29 -9.44
N PRO A 65 1.06 8.16 -10.30
CA PRO A 65 1.76 9.32 -10.87
C PRO A 65 0.93 10.09 -11.90
N ASN A 66 -0.20 9.54 -12.36
CA ASN A 66 -1.03 10.10 -13.41
C ASN A 66 -2.14 11.00 -12.83
N CYS A 67 -2.98 10.46 -11.95
CA CYS A 67 -4.16 11.17 -11.43
C CYS A 67 -4.05 11.59 -9.95
N GLY A 68 -2.90 11.34 -9.29
CA GLY A 68 -2.68 11.71 -7.89
C GLY A 68 -3.42 10.87 -6.84
N ASN A 69 -4.25 9.90 -7.24
CA ASN A 69 -4.91 8.98 -6.32
C ASN A 69 -3.88 8.06 -5.63
N ALA A 70 -4.26 7.39 -4.53
CA ALA A 70 -3.42 6.40 -3.88
C ALA A 70 -4.21 5.14 -3.54
N GLU A 71 -3.56 3.99 -3.65
CA GLU A 71 -4.13 2.68 -3.29
C GLU A 71 -3.25 2.03 -2.21
N TYR A 72 -3.78 1.02 -1.53
CA TYR A 72 -2.96 0.18 -0.67
C TYR A 72 -1.90 -0.56 -1.49
N ALA A 73 -0.74 -0.79 -0.88
CA ALA A 73 0.27 -1.64 -1.48
C ALA A 73 -0.18 -3.11 -1.49
N PHE A 74 0.25 -3.84 -2.52
CA PHE A 74 0.12 -5.29 -2.62
C PHE A 74 1.47 -5.96 -2.38
N GLU A 75 1.47 -7.11 -1.71
CA GLU A 75 2.66 -7.95 -1.52
C GLU A 75 3.23 -8.48 -2.85
N ASP A 76 2.37 -8.61 -3.88
CA ASP A 76 2.78 -8.95 -5.24
C ASP A 76 3.59 -7.85 -5.93
N LYS A 77 3.75 -6.68 -5.29
CA LYS A 77 4.53 -5.55 -5.79
C LYS A 77 4.06 -5.05 -7.16
N LEU A 78 2.74 -5.08 -7.39
CA LEU A 78 2.09 -4.52 -8.56
C LEU A 78 1.10 -3.42 -8.17
N PHE A 79 0.85 -2.50 -9.09
CA PHE A 79 -0.05 -1.39 -8.90
C PHE A 79 -0.92 -1.13 -10.13
N LEU A 80 -2.23 -1.04 -9.89
CA LEU A 80 -3.23 -0.55 -10.82
C LEU A 80 -4.10 0.49 -10.09
N CYS A 81 -4.18 1.71 -10.62
CA CYS A 81 -5.00 2.74 -10.02
C CYS A 81 -6.50 2.44 -10.21
N SER A 82 -7.30 2.51 -9.14
CA SER A 82 -8.76 2.32 -9.19
C SER A 82 -9.48 3.38 -10.02
N GLN A 83 -8.94 4.59 -10.05
CA GLN A 83 -9.55 5.76 -10.67
C GLN A 83 -9.21 5.86 -12.17
N CYS A 84 -7.92 5.99 -12.51
CA CYS A 84 -7.52 6.22 -13.91
C CYS A 84 -7.11 4.94 -14.66
N LYS A 85 -7.05 3.79 -13.97
CA LYS A 85 -6.63 2.50 -14.53
C LYS A 85 -5.29 2.57 -15.26
N ASN A 86 -4.36 3.42 -14.80
CA ASN A 86 -3.07 3.64 -15.44
C ASN A 86 -3.19 4.00 -16.95
N SER A 87 -4.15 4.86 -17.30
CA SER A 87 -4.43 5.24 -18.69
C SER A 87 -3.23 5.82 -19.44
N ASP A 88 -2.31 6.49 -18.75
CA ASP A 88 -1.05 7.03 -19.26
C ASP A 88 -0.09 5.96 -19.80
N ILE A 89 -0.23 4.72 -19.35
CA ILE A 89 0.55 3.57 -19.81
C ILE A 89 -0.33 2.48 -20.42
N GLN A 90 -1.49 2.87 -20.97
CA GLN A 90 -2.41 2.01 -21.70
C GLN A 90 -2.95 0.84 -20.86
N GLY A 91 -3.23 1.06 -19.57
CA GLY A 91 -3.82 0.03 -18.71
C GLY A 91 -2.83 -1.00 -18.15
N ARG A 92 -1.53 -0.87 -18.48
CA ARG A 92 -0.49 -1.75 -17.95
C ARG A 92 -0.29 -1.54 -16.45
N VAL A 93 0.13 -2.59 -15.74
CA VAL A 93 0.42 -2.51 -14.30
C VAL A 93 1.83 -2.00 -14.05
N ARG A 94 2.01 -1.25 -12.97
CA ARG A 94 3.33 -0.74 -12.56
C ARG A 94 3.94 -1.65 -11.51
N LYS A 95 5.26 -1.85 -11.56
CA LYS A 95 6.01 -2.48 -10.47
C LYS A 95 6.06 -1.55 -9.25
N VAL A 96 6.06 -2.12 -8.06
CA VAL A 96 6.18 -1.42 -6.78
C VAL A 96 7.45 -1.86 -6.07
N LYS A 97 8.20 -0.90 -5.52
CA LYS A 97 9.35 -1.14 -4.66
C LYS A 97 8.92 -0.91 -3.21
N MET A 98 8.83 -2.00 -2.46
CA MET A 98 8.77 -1.98 -1.00
C MET A 98 10.19 -1.80 -0.43
N PRO A 99 10.37 -1.10 0.70
CA PRO A 99 11.65 -1.06 1.38
C PRO A 99 12.00 -2.43 1.98
N ASN A 100 13.29 -2.74 2.13
CA ASN A 100 13.72 -4.03 2.72
C ASN A 100 13.54 -4.05 4.25
N ASN A 101 13.55 -2.89 4.88
CA ASN A 101 13.47 -2.68 6.33
C ASN A 101 12.05 -2.34 6.81
N ARG A 102 10.99 -2.87 6.16
CA ARG A 102 9.57 -2.59 6.52
C ARG A 102 9.31 -2.69 8.02
N LYS A 103 9.73 -3.79 8.63
CA LYS A 103 9.53 -4.03 10.07
C LYS A 103 10.17 -2.93 10.93
N GLN A 104 11.37 -2.48 10.60
CA GLN A 104 12.06 -1.44 11.37
C GLN A 104 11.35 -0.10 11.25
N ILE A 105 10.86 0.24 10.04
CA ILE A 105 10.05 1.44 9.81
C ILE A 105 8.77 1.37 10.65
N GLU A 106 8.07 0.24 10.62
CA GLU A 106 6.85 0.05 11.40
C GLU A 106 7.11 0.13 12.91
N ASP A 107 8.18 -0.52 13.39
CA ASP A 107 8.59 -0.45 14.80
C ASP A 107 8.90 0.98 15.25
N ALA A 108 9.53 1.79 14.40
CA ALA A 108 9.79 3.20 14.70
C ALA A 108 8.51 4.04 14.77
N LEU A 109 7.46 3.66 14.05
CA LEU A 109 6.21 4.42 13.97
C LEU A 109 5.14 3.95 14.95
N LYS A 110 5.21 2.73 15.48
CA LYS A 110 4.11 2.10 16.23
C LYS A 110 3.67 2.87 17.47
N ASN A 111 4.57 3.58 18.13
CA ASN A 111 4.22 4.36 19.32
C ASN A 111 3.65 5.76 18.99
N ARG A 112 3.67 6.17 17.72
CA ARG A 112 3.02 7.41 17.27
C ARG A 112 1.50 7.22 17.20
N PHE A 113 0.75 8.30 17.42
CA PHE A 113 -0.66 8.33 17.05
C PHE A 113 -0.84 8.00 15.56
N ILE A 114 -1.88 7.24 15.19
CA ILE A 114 -2.12 6.79 13.80
C ILE A 114 -2.06 7.95 12.80
N LYS A 115 -2.61 9.12 13.17
CA LYS A 115 -2.57 10.35 12.36
C LYS A 115 -1.19 10.95 12.10
N ASN A 116 -0.17 10.45 12.80
CA ASN A 116 1.22 10.86 12.67
C ASN A 116 2.12 9.69 12.21
N ARG A 117 1.54 8.51 11.90
CA ARG A 117 2.27 7.37 11.34
C ARG A 117 2.41 7.56 9.84
N HIS A 118 3.39 8.37 9.45
CA HIS A 118 3.79 8.61 8.08
C HIS A 118 5.25 8.21 7.89
N TRP A 119 5.58 7.73 6.69
CA TRP A 119 6.96 7.52 6.27
C TRP A 119 7.04 7.66 4.75
N PHE A 120 8.07 8.33 4.28
CA PHE A 120 8.40 8.52 2.88
C PHE A 120 9.68 7.74 2.51
N PRO A 121 9.79 7.25 1.26
CA PRO A 121 10.95 6.47 0.81
C PRO A 121 12.32 7.15 0.90
N GLU A 122 12.32 8.46 1.10
CA GLU A 122 13.50 9.30 1.25
C GLU A 122 13.96 9.41 2.71
N GLU A 123 13.14 8.98 3.68
CA GLU A 123 13.44 9.01 5.12
C GLU A 123 14.14 7.73 5.57
N THR A 124 15.17 7.89 6.39
CA THR A 124 15.90 6.80 7.04
C THR A 124 15.26 6.43 8.39
N ILE A 125 15.70 5.31 8.97
CA ILE A 125 15.30 4.94 10.34
C ILE A 125 15.78 5.98 11.35
N THR A 126 17.00 6.49 11.17
CA THR A 126 17.57 7.53 12.04
C THR A 126 16.72 8.80 12.02
N ASP A 127 16.23 9.22 10.85
CA ASP A 127 15.33 10.38 10.74
C ASP A 127 14.05 10.18 11.58
N LEU A 128 13.46 8.98 11.52
CA LEU A 128 12.26 8.64 12.30
C LEU A 128 12.53 8.61 13.81
N GLU A 129 13.68 8.07 14.23
CA GLU A 129 14.11 8.01 15.63
C GLU A 129 14.39 9.39 16.21
N ASP A 130 15.05 10.26 15.44
CA ASP A 130 15.34 11.64 15.83
C ASP A 130 14.05 12.47 15.96
N GLU A 131 13.11 12.29 15.03
CA GLU A 131 11.78 12.90 15.12
C GLU A 131 11.03 12.41 16.37
N ASN A 132 11.04 11.09 16.62
CA ASN A 132 10.40 10.51 17.82
C ASN A 132 10.96 11.13 19.10
N LYS A 133 12.29 11.23 19.20
CA LYS A 133 12.97 11.84 20.35
C LYS A 133 12.58 13.30 20.53
N LYS A 134 12.54 14.08 19.45
CA LYS A 134 12.12 15.49 19.46
C LYS A 134 10.68 15.68 19.95
N HIS A 135 9.80 14.72 19.64
CA HIS A 135 8.39 14.75 20.00
C HIS A 135 8.04 13.94 21.26
N GLY A 136 9.04 13.40 21.97
CA GLY A 136 8.82 12.64 23.21
C GLY A 136 8.11 11.28 23.02
N VAL A 137 8.14 10.74 21.80
CA VAL A 137 7.64 9.39 21.50
C VAL A 137 8.70 8.40 22.00
N LYS A 138 8.29 7.51 22.92
CA LYS A 138 9.15 6.49 23.53
C LYS A 138 8.97 5.15 22.84
#